data_AF-A0A1A8LEW2-F1
#
_entry.id   AF-A0A1A8LEW2-F1
#
_cell.length_a   1.000
_cell.length_b   1.000
_cell.length_c   1.000
_cell.angle_alpha   90.00
_cell.angle_beta   90.00
_cell.angle_gamma   90.00
#
_symmetry.space_group_name_H-M   'P 1'
#
loop_
_entity.id
_entity.type
_entity.pdbx_description
1 polymer ?
#
loop_
_entity_poly.entity_id
_entity_poly.type
_entity_poly.pdbx_seq_one_letter_code
_entity_poly.pdbx_strand_id
1 'polypeptide(L)'
;MSKVNSAFLTSDWLEELYYDWLFHLAAMYRLSSCHRQNSCQQRLHLLRKLNSFGVRKDILLTFYHSFIESAITFSIPCWFYSVSLQYRNLLQSTVKVCSQIIGLPLRNLTSQCDQHTGSLAQKIVKDPSHPLHTVLEWLPSKRRLRCPCCKTQRRRRSFVPRAVLLLNT
;
A
#
# COMPACT_ATOMS: atom_id res chain seq x y z
N MET A 1 1.24 -40.43 -22.73
CA MET A 1 2.63 -40.68 -22.29
C MET A 1 3.50 -39.59 -22.90
N SER A 2 4.33 -38.81 -22.23
CA SER A 2 4.59 -38.55 -20.82
C SER A 2 5.39 -37.23 -20.76
N LYS A 3 5.00 -36.35 -19.83
CA LYS A 3 5.81 -35.35 -19.11
C LYS A 3 6.67 -34.37 -19.93
N VAL A 4 6.19 -33.12 -20.00
CA VAL A 4 7.06 -31.94 -20.03
C VAL A 4 6.86 -31.16 -18.74
N ASN A 5 7.85 -31.32 -17.86
CA ASN A 5 8.36 -30.38 -16.85
C ASN A 5 7.37 -29.74 -15.87
N SER A 6 7.08 -30.50 -14.82
CA SER A 6 6.68 -30.00 -13.50
C SER A 6 7.93 -29.72 -12.64
N ALA A 7 8.60 -28.60 -12.86
CA ALA A 7 9.57 -27.98 -11.95
C ALA A 7 10.11 -26.73 -12.66
N PHE A 8 10.43 -25.67 -11.92
CA PHE A 8 10.83 -24.34 -12.42
C PHE A 8 9.68 -23.46 -12.88
N LEU A 9 8.90 -22.99 -11.91
CA LEU A 9 8.52 -21.58 -11.78
C LEU A 9 8.16 -21.40 -10.31
N THR A 10 9.16 -21.63 -9.43
CA THR A 10 9.08 -21.10 -8.08
C THR A 10 9.08 -19.59 -8.19
N SER A 11 8.07 -19.02 -7.57
CA SER A 11 7.82 -17.61 -7.37
C SER A 11 8.86 -16.98 -6.43
N ASP A 12 10.15 -17.18 -6.70
CA ASP A 12 11.22 -16.80 -5.78
C ASP A 12 11.78 -15.41 -6.07
N TRP A 13 11.76 -14.92 -7.31
CA TRP A 13 12.35 -13.60 -7.62
C TRP A 13 11.59 -12.40 -7.04
N LEU A 14 10.27 -12.51 -6.85
CA LEU A 14 9.46 -11.48 -6.19
C LEU A 14 9.34 -11.70 -4.68
N GLU A 15 9.52 -12.93 -4.18
CA GLU A 15 9.62 -13.15 -2.73
C GLU A 15 11.00 -12.77 -2.21
N GLU A 16 12.10 -13.06 -2.90
CA GLU A 16 13.47 -12.69 -2.49
C GLU A 16 13.67 -11.18 -2.48
N LEU A 17 13.25 -10.44 -3.52
CA LEU A 17 13.31 -8.99 -3.50
C LEU A 17 12.36 -8.39 -2.45
N TYR A 18 11.24 -9.04 -2.13
CA TYR A 18 10.31 -8.62 -1.07
C TYR A 18 10.83 -8.93 0.34
N TYR A 19 11.57 -10.03 0.53
CA TYR A 19 12.20 -10.40 1.78
C TYR A 19 13.50 -9.61 2.01
N ASP A 20 14.28 -9.29 0.98
CA ASP A 20 15.42 -8.36 1.08
C ASP A 20 14.95 -6.93 1.36
N TRP A 21 13.86 -6.47 0.71
CA TRP A 21 13.26 -5.18 1.04
C TRP A 21 12.58 -5.18 2.42
N LEU A 22 11.96 -6.28 2.85
CA LEU A 22 11.43 -6.42 4.21
C LEU A 22 12.54 -6.53 5.25
N PHE A 23 13.69 -7.10 4.92
CA PHE A 23 14.85 -7.17 5.80
C PHE A 23 15.51 -5.79 5.90
N HIS A 24 15.59 -5.03 4.80
CA HIS A 24 16.01 -3.62 4.82
C HIS A 24 14.98 -2.69 5.47
N LEU A 25 13.67 -2.87 5.26
CA LEU A 25 12.62 -2.13 5.97
C LEU A 25 12.56 -2.51 7.46
N ALA A 26 12.74 -3.80 7.80
CA ALA A 26 12.81 -4.25 9.18
C ALA A 26 14.13 -3.85 9.85
N ALA A 27 15.24 -3.71 9.10
CA ALA A 27 16.50 -3.14 9.56
C ALA A 27 16.39 -1.61 9.73
N MET A 28 15.71 -0.90 8.82
CA MET A 28 15.34 0.51 9.01
C MET A 28 14.40 0.70 10.21
N TYR A 29 13.51 -0.27 10.48
CA TYR A 29 12.59 -0.25 11.61
C TYR A 29 13.24 -0.68 12.94
N ARG A 30 14.21 -1.63 12.93
CA ARG A 30 14.92 -2.11 14.13
C ARG A 30 16.11 -1.24 14.53
N LEU A 31 16.84 -0.62 13.60
CA LEU A 31 17.96 0.28 13.92
C LEU A 31 17.53 1.66 14.41
N SER A 32 16.23 1.95 14.45
CA SER A 32 15.70 3.20 15.02
C SER A 32 15.33 3.08 16.51
N SER A 33 15.82 2.05 17.21
CA SER A 33 15.45 1.73 18.61
C SER A 33 16.32 2.41 19.67
N CYS A 34 17.29 3.25 19.32
CA CYS A 34 18.00 4.08 20.28
C CYS A 34 17.96 5.55 19.82
N HIS A 35 17.14 6.35 20.50
CA HIS A 35 17.12 7.81 20.42
C HIS A 35 16.44 8.48 19.20
N ARG A 36 15.35 7.94 18.66
CA ARG A 36 14.51 8.69 17.70
C ARG A 36 13.03 8.49 18.01
N GLN A 37 12.34 9.57 18.37
CA GLN A 37 10.87 9.62 18.33
C GLN A 37 10.41 9.06 16.98
N ASN A 38 9.52 8.06 16.98
CA ASN A 38 8.94 7.47 15.76
C ASN A 38 8.67 8.56 14.70
N SER A 39 9.21 8.43 13.48
CA SER A 39 9.16 9.50 12.46
C SER A 39 7.74 10.04 12.19
N CYS A 40 6.73 9.21 12.40
CA CYS A 40 5.31 9.59 12.34
C CYS A 40 4.90 10.55 13.48
N GLN A 41 5.35 10.28 14.71
CA GLN A 41 5.08 11.12 15.89
C GLN A 41 5.74 12.49 15.77
N GLN A 42 6.94 12.56 15.19
CA GLN A 42 7.62 13.83 14.92
C GLN A 42 6.81 14.71 13.95
N ARG A 43 6.31 14.11 12.86
CA ARG A 43 5.49 14.79 11.85
C ARG A 43 4.19 15.31 12.45
N LEU A 44 3.57 14.51 13.30
CA LEU A 44 2.33 14.87 13.99
C LEU A 44 2.58 15.98 15.03
N HIS A 45 3.69 15.92 15.77
CA HIS A 45 4.10 17.00 16.68
C HIS A 45 4.30 18.33 15.93
N LEU A 46 4.96 18.29 14.77
CA LEU A 46 5.15 19.47 13.92
C LEU A 46 3.80 20.04 13.46
N LEU A 47 2.86 19.20 13.02
CA LEU A 47 1.52 19.63 12.65
C LEU A 47 0.78 20.30 13.81
N ARG A 48 0.85 19.73 15.03
CA ARG A 48 0.27 20.35 16.24
C ARG A 48 0.89 21.71 16.53
N LYS A 49 2.21 21.82 16.40
CA LYS A 49 2.94 23.07 16.63
C LYS A 49 2.55 24.14 15.61
N LEU A 50 2.42 23.79 14.33
CA LEU A 50 1.93 24.69 13.29
C LEU A 50 0.50 25.17 13.58
N ASN A 51 -0.38 24.27 14.02
CA ASN A 51 -1.74 24.64 14.40
C ASN A 51 -1.77 25.59 15.60
N SER A 52 -0.85 25.44 16.55
CA SER A 52 -0.77 26.32 17.74
C SER A 52 -0.42 27.78 17.41
N PHE A 53 0.21 28.03 16.26
CA PHE A 53 0.49 29.38 15.77
C PHE A 53 -0.70 30.05 15.06
N GLY A 54 -1.88 29.39 15.01
CA GLY A 54 -3.06 29.96 14.36
C GLY A 54 -2.97 30.02 12.82
N VAL A 55 -2.14 29.15 12.22
CA VAL A 55 -1.98 29.07 10.76
C VAL A 55 -3.31 28.71 10.09
N ARG A 56 -3.57 29.31 8.92
CA ARG A 56 -4.78 29.02 8.13
C ARG A 56 -4.87 27.53 7.75
N LYS A 57 -6.10 26.98 7.77
CA LYS A 57 -6.35 25.54 7.58
C LYS A 57 -5.90 25.00 6.21
N ASP A 58 -5.94 25.83 5.18
CA ASP A 58 -5.47 25.52 3.82
C ASP A 58 -3.95 25.26 3.78
N ILE A 59 -3.17 26.03 4.55
CA ILE A 59 -1.73 25.81 4.69
C ILE A 59 -1.46 24.51 5.45
N LEU A 60 -2.19 24.26 6.54
CA LEU A 60 -2.08 23.00 7.29
C LEU A 60 -2.46 21.78 6.44
N LEU A 61 -3.46 21.91 5.58
CA LEU A 61 -3.88 20.88 4.65
C LEU A 61 -2.78 20.60 3.59
N THR A 62 -2.21 21.66 3.01
CA THR A 62 -1.09 21.55 2.05
C THR A 62 0.14 20.89 2.68
N PHE A 63 0.43 21.24 3.93
CA PHE A 63 1.48 20.61 4.71
C PHE A 63 1.22 19.12 4.95
N TYR A 64 -0.02 18.74 5.29
CA TYR A 64 -0.41 17.34 5.43
C TYR A 64 -0.20 16.55 4.13
N HIS A 65 -0.70 17.06 3.00
CA HIS A 65 -0.57 16.40 1.69
C HIS A 65 0.90 16.21 1.29
N SER A 66 1.71 17.25 1.43
CA SER A 66 3.11 17.24 0.99
C SER A 66 4.04 16.43 1.91
N PHE A 67 3.78 16.40 3.21
CA PHE A 67 4.71 15.81 4.18
C PHE A 67 4.24 14.49 4.77
N ILE A 68 2.98 14.41 5.23
CA ILE A 68 2.46 13.21 5.92
C ILE A 68 1.91 12.24 4.89
N GLU A 69 0.98 12.69 4.05
CA GLU A 69 0.32 11.84 3.05
C GLU A 69 1.33 11.30 2.04
N SER A 70 2.25 12.12 1.53
CA SER A 70 3.29 11.67 0.58
C SER A 70 4.10 10.48 1.09
N ALA A 71 4.51 10.48 2.37
CA ALA A 71 5.31 9.40 2.93
C ALA A 71 4.50 8.13 3.21
N ILE A 72 3.25 8.28 3.65
CA ILE A 72 2.36 7.12 3.78
C ILE A 72 2.17 6.52 2.38
N THR A 73 1.79 7.34 1.41
CA THR A 73 1.47 6.96 0.03
C THR A 73 2.62 6.32 -0.72
N PHE A 74 3.84 6.84 -0.56
CA PHE A 74 5.03 6.30 -1.22
C PHE A 74 5.22 4.81 -0.95
N SER A 75 4.84 4.38 0.25
CA SER A 75 5.09 3.03 0.74
C SER A 75 3.86 2.10 0.61
N ILE A 76 2.67 2.66 0.36
CA ILE A 76 1.38 1.94 0.30
C ILE A 76 1.37 0.70 -0.63
N PRO A 77 1.81 0.77 -1.91
CA PRO A 77 1.57 -0.32 -2.88
C PRO A 77 2.26 -1.63 -2.50
N CYS A 78 3.39 -1.57 -1.80
CA CYS A 78 4.25 -2.73 -1.55
C CYS A 78 3.82 -3.54 -0.33
N TRP A 79 3.22 -2.92 0.69
CA TRP A 79 3.00 -3.60 1.97
C TRP A 79 1.65 -3.34 2.66
N PHE A 80 0.85 -2.35 2.22
CA PHE A 80 -0.36 -1.96 2.95
C PHE A 80 -1.31 -3.14 3.21
N TYR A 81 -1.53 -3.98 2.20
CA TYR A 81 -2.37 -5.17 2.33
C TYR A 81 -1.64 -6.36 2.95
N SER A 82 -0.30 -6.39 2.96
CA SER A 82 0.46 -7.47 3.59
C SER A 82 0.62 -7.31 5.11
N VAL A 83 0.50 -6.09 5.63
CA VAL A 83 0.76 -5.76 7.04
C VAL A 83 -0.41 -6.14 7.98
N SER A 84 -0.12 -6.26 9.27
CA SER A 84 -1.12 -6.57 10.30
C SER A 84 -2.26 -5.53 10.36
N LEU A 85 -3.45 -5.95 10.79
CA LEU A 85 -4.59 -5.03 10.94
C LEU A 85 -4.30 -3.93 11.96
N GLN A 86 -3.56 -4.25 13.02
CA GLN A 86 -3.15 -3.30 14.06
C GLN A 86 -2.38 -2.11 13.46
N TYR A 87 -1.43 -2.37 12.58
CA TYR A 87 -0.63 -1.32 11.97
C TYR A 87 -1.47 -0.45 11.02
N ARG A 88 -2.41 -1.04 10.26
CA ARG A 88 -3.34 -0.25 9.43
C ARG A 88 -4.24 0.64 10.28
N ASN A 89 -4.73 0.12 11.39
CA ASN A 89 -5.54 0.88 12.34
C ASN A 89 -4.73 2.04 12.94
N LEU A 90 -3.43 1.82 13.22
CA LEU A 90 -2.53 2.88 13.69
C LEU A 90 -2.32 3.98 12.63
N LEU A 91 -2.13 3.61 11.37
CA LEU A 91 -2.04 4.60 10.29
C LEU A 91 -3.34 5.39 10.13
N GLN A 92 -4.47 4.69 10.16
CA GLN A 92 -5.78 5.30 10.01
C GLN A 92 -6.13 6.20 11.21
N SER A 93 -5.74 5.81 12.42
CA SER A 93 -5.89 6.66 13.61
C SER A 93 -5.01 7.90 13.53
N THR A 94 -3.79 7.78 12.98
CA THR A 94 -2.91 8.92 12.72
C THR A 94 -3.56 9.92 11.77
N VAL A 95 -4.15 9.46 10.67
CA VAL A 95 -4.89 10.32 9.73
C VAL A 95 -6.12 10.96 10.40
N LYS A 96 -6.83 10.20 11.25
CA LYS A 96 -7.95 10.74 12.04
C LYS A 96 -7.51 11.87 12.97
N VAL A 97 -6.37 11.72 13.66
CA VAL A 97 -5.81 12.77 14.51
C VAL A 97 -5.40 14.00 13.69
N CYS A 98 -4.78 13.80 12.52
CA CYS A 98 -4.45 14.91 11.62
C CYS A 98 -5.72 15.65 11.17
N SER A 99 -6.78 14.91 10.83
CA SER A 99 -8.08 15.47 10.45
C SER A 99 -8.70 16.30 11.58
N GLN A 100 -8.59 15.84 12.82
CA GLN A 100 -9.03 16.60 14.00
C GLN A 100 -8.24 17.89 14.21
N ILE A 101 -6.91 17.85 14.03
CA ILE A 101 -6.05 19.03 14.19
C ILE A 101 -6.37 20.08 13.12
N ILE A 102 -6.51 19.66 11.86
CA ILE A 102 -6.82 20.56 10.73
C ILE A 102 -8.28 21.04 10.80
N GLY A 103 -9.17 20.22 11.35
CA GLY A 103 -10.61 20.47 11.39
C GLY A 103 -11.26 20.33 10.02
N LEU A 104 -10.71 19.47 9.16
CA LEU A 104 -11.23 19.13 7.83
C LEU A 104 -11.22 17.61 7.64
N PRO A 105 -12.19 17.04 6.90
CA PRO A 105 -12.19 15.61 6.60
C PRO A 105 -11.00 15.28 5.69
N LEU A 106 -10.17 14.32 6.11
CA LEU A 106 -9.06 13.81 5.31
C LEU A 106 -9.43 12.50 4.63
N ARG A 107 -8.71 12.18 3.55
CA ARG A 107 -8.97 10.99 2.74
C ARG A 107 -8.69 9.71 3.53
N ASN A 108 -9.52 8.69 3.33
CA ASN A 108 -9.30 7.39 3.95
C ASN A 108 -8.11 6.69 3.26
N LEU A 109 -7.14 6.24 4.05
CA LEU A 109 -5.98 5.52 3.51
C LEU A 109 -6.38 4.30 2.69
N THR A 110 -7.37 3.53 3.16
CA THR A 110 -7.81 2.31 2.45
C THR A 110 -8.33 2.63 1.05
N SER A 111 -9.12 3.69 0.89
CA SER A 111 -9.63 4.08 -0.42
C SER A 111 -8.54 4.60 -1.33
N GLN A 112 -7.55 5.29 -0.76
CA GLN A 112 -6.38 5.74 -1.51
C GLN A 112 -5.54 4.55 -1.99
N CYS A 113 -5.29 3.56 -1.12
CA CYS A 113 -4.64 2.31 -1.47
C CYS A 113 -5.38 1.56 -2.58
N ASP A 114 -6.71 1.49 -2.49
CA ASP A 114 -7.55 0.84 -3.49
C ASP A 114 -7.46 1.58 -4.83
N GLN A 115 -7.51 2.92 -4.82
CA GLN A 115 -7.35 3.73 -6.02
C GLN A 115 -5.97 3.51 -6.68
N HIS A 116 -4.89 3.52 -5.88
CA HIS A 116 -3.54 3.26 -6.39
C HIS A 116 -3.41 1.85 -6.95
N THR A 117 -3.91 0.84 -6.23
CA THR A 117 -3.86 -0.57 -6.64
C THR A 117 -4.63 -0.78 -7.95
N GLY A 118 -5.84 -0.23 -8.05
CA GLY A 118 -6.64 -0.29 -9.27
C GLY A 118 -5.94 0.41 -10.45
N SER A 119 -5.35 1.58 -10.22
CA SER A 119 -4.62 2.33 -11.26
C SER A 119 -3.40 1.56 -11.76
N LEU A 120 -2.63 0.94 -10.85
CA LEU A 120 -1.49 0.09 -11.21
C LEU A 120 -1.93 -1.15 -11.97
N ALA A 121 -2.99 -1.82 -11.49
CA ALA A 121 -3.54 -3.00 -12.16
C ALA A 121 -4.01 -2.66 -13.58
N GLN A 122 -4.68 -1.52 -13.79
CA GLN A 122 -5.06 -1.07 -15.13
C GLN A 122 -3.86 -0.81 -16.04
N LYS A 123 -2.75 -0.28 -15.52
CA LYS A 123 -1.51 -0.11 -16.29
C LYS A 123 -0.93 -1.46 -16.72
N ILE A 124 -0.85 -2.41 -15.79
CA ILE A 124 -0.35 -3.77 -16.05
C ILE A 124 -1.22 -4.50 -17.08
N VAL A 125 -2.53 -4.40 -16.96
CA VAL A 125 -3.50 -5.00 -17.90
C VAL A 125 -3.32 -4.43 -19.31
N LYS A 126 -2.93 -3.15 -19.43
CA LYS A 126 -2.70 -2.50 -20.73
C LYS A 126 -1.31 -2.77 -21.31
N ASP A 127 -0.36 -3.23 -20.50
CA ASP A 127 1.02 -3.48 -20.90
C ASP A 127 1.27 -4.99 -21.09
N PRO A 128 1.30 -5.49 -22.33
CA PRO A 128 1.53 -6.91 -22.60
C PRO A 128 2.96 -7.37 -22.25
N SER A 129 3.91 -6.45 -22.12
CA SER A 129 5.30 -6.79 -21.75
C SER A 129 5.48 -7.02 -20.26
N HIS A 130 4.49 -6.64 -19.44
CA HIS A 130 4.59 -6.73 -18.00
C HIS A 130 4.48 -8.20 -17.51
N PRO A 131 5.32 -8.65 -16.57
CA PRO A 131 5.33 -10.06 -16.13
C PRO A 131 4.01 -10.52 -15.48
N LEU A 132 3.27 -9.59 -14.86
CA LEU A 132 1.94 -9.86 -14.28
C LEU A 132 0.78 -9.74 -15.27
N HIS A 133 1.03 -9.40 -16.54
CA HIS A 133 -0.02 -9.25 -17.55
C HIS A 133 -0.81 -10.55 -17.76
N THR A 134 -0.10 -11.67 -17.88
CA THR A 134 -0.68 -13.01 -18.05
C THR A 134 -1.54 -13.45 -16.87
N VAL A 135 -1.28 -12.90 -15.69
CA VAL A 135 -2.05 -13.20 -14.46
C VAL A 135 -3.29 -12.33 -14.36
N LEU A 136 -3.24 -11.09 -14.87
CA LEU A 136 -4.34 -10.13 -14.90
C LEU A 136 -5.05 -10.14 -16.25
N GLU A 137 -5.46 -11.31 -16.70
CA GLU A 137 -6.15 -11.47 -17.98
C GLU A 137 -7.68 -11.36 -17.83
N TRP A 138 -8.31 -10.67 -18.78
CA TRP A 138 -9.76 -10.63 -18.89
C TRP A 138 -10.35 -11.96 -19.34
N LEU A 139 -11.53 -12.29 -18.82
CA LEU A 139 -12.36 -13.35 -19.40
C LEU A 139 -12.76 -13.01 -20.84
N PRO A 140 -13.19 -14.00 -21.66
CA PRO A 140 -13.66 -13.75 -23.03
C PRO A 140 -14.77 -12.70 -23.12
N SER A 141 -15.58 -12.55 -22.06
CA SER A 141 -16.62 -11.53 -21.95
C SER A 141 -16.09 -10.10 -21.79
N LYS A 142 -14.78 -9.93 -21.51
CA LYS A 142 -14.10 -8.65 -21.24
C LYS A 142 -14.72 -7.80 -20.12
N ARG A 143 -15.56 -8.41 -19.28
CA ARG A 143 -16.22 -7.74 -18.15
C ARG A 143 -15.53 -7.96 -16.81
N ARG A 144 -14.81 -9.07 -16.65
CA ARG A 144 -14.15 -9.46 -15.39
C ARG A 144 -12.81 -10.14 -15.68
N LEU A 145 -11.84 -9.88 -14.82
CA LEU A 145 -10.55 -10.57 -14.75
C LEU A 145 -10.70 -11.95 -14.12
N ARG A 146 -9.79 -12.86 -14.49
CA ARG A 146 -9.66 -14.19 -13.88
C ARG A 146 -9.33 -14.06 -12.39
N CYS A 147 -10.17 -14.66 -11.54
CA CYS A 147 -9.96 -14.66 -10.09
C CYS A 147 -8.96 -15.75 -9.67
N PRO A 148 -7.84 -15.40 -9.01
CA PRO A 148 -6.90 -16.39 -8.52
C PRO A 148 -7.47 -17.14 -7.30
N CYS A 149 -7.32 -18.47 -7.27
CA CYS A 149 -7.64 -19.26 -6.08
C CYS A 149 -6.74 -18.88 -4.90
N CYS A 150 -7.34 -18.44 -3.79
CA CYS A 150 -6.61 -17.99 -2.61
C CYS A 150 -6.99 -18.80 -1.36
N LYS A 151 -6.11 -19.73 -0.96
CA LYS A 151 -6.29 -20.60 0.21
C LYS A 151 -5.98 -19.90 1.54
N THR A 152 -5.04 -18.94 1.55
CA THR A 152 -4.60 -18.25 2.76
C THR A 152 -4.95 -16.77 2.74
N GLN A 153 -5.15 -16.19 3.93
CA GLN A 153 -5.42 -14.76 4.06
C GLN A 153 -4.23 -13.90 3.63
N ARG A 154 -3.00 -14.39 3.82
CA ARG A 154 -1.77 -13.75 3.29
C ARG A 154 -1.86 -13.59 1.78
N ARG A 155 -2.19 -14.65 1.04
CA ARG A 155 -2.36 -14.59 -0.42
C ARG A 155 -3.52 -13.70 -0.84
N ARG A 156 -4.68 -13.78 -0.18
CA ARG A 156 -5.84 -12.90 -0.47
C ARG A 156 -5.51 -11.42 -0.36
N ARG A 157 -4.54 -11.07 0.48
CA ARG A 157 -4.11 -9.69 0.71
C ARG A 157 -2.87 -9.31 -0.08
N SER A 158 -2.35 -10.15 -0.98
CA SER A 158 -1.30 -9.72 -1.90
C SER A 158 -1.88 -8.85 -3.03
N PHE A 159 -0.99 -8.25 -3.82
CA PHE A 159 -1.36 -7.33 -4.88
C PHE A 159 -2.37 -7.92 -5.88
N VAL A 160 -2.07 -9.09 -6.46
CA VAL A 160 -2.88 -9.65 -7.56
C VAL A 160 -4.33 -9.93 -7.14
N PRO A 161 -4.63 -10.66 -6.05
CA PRO A 161 -6.02 -10.94 -5.68
C PRO A 161 -6.78 -9.67 -5.28
N ARG A 162 -6.09 -8.69 -4.67
CA ARG A 162 -6.70 -7.39 -4.32
C ARG A 162 -7.01 -6.59 -5.58
N ALA A 163 -6.08 -6.52 -6.54
CA ALA A 163 -6.27 -5.85 -7.82
C ALA A 163 -7.46 -6.44 -8.60
N VAL A 164 -7.55 -7.77 -8.70
CA VAL A 164 -8.67 -8.45 -9.37
C VAL A 164 -10.00 -8.13 -8.68
N LEU A 165 -10.05 -8.12 -7.35
CA LEU A 165 -11.25 -7.75 -6.60
C LEU A 165 -11.71 -6.32 -6.92
N LEU A 166 -10.78 -5.37 -7.05
CA LEU A 166 -11.10 -3.97 -7.33
C LEU A 166 -11.59 -3.77 -8.77
N LEU A 167 -11.04 -4.50 -9.74
CA LEU A 167 -11.38 -4.37 -11.15
C LEU A 167 -12.59 -5.20 -11.58
N ASN A 168 -13.01 -6.18 -10.78
CA ASN A 168 -14.20 -7.02 -11.04
C ASN A 168 -15.51 -6.44 -10.48
N THR A 169 -15.52 -5.14 -10.18
CA THR A 169 -16.68 -4.42 -9.65
C THR A 169 -17.78 -4.24 -10.68
#